data_AF-A0A7S3HN36-F1
#
_entry.id   AF-A0A7S3HN36-F1
#
_cell.length_a   1.000
_cell.length_b   1.000
_cell.length_c   1.000
_cell.angle_alpha   90.00
_cell.angle_beta   90.00
_cell.angle_gamma   90.00
#
_symmetry.space_group_name_H-M   'P 1'
#
loop_
_entity.id
_entity.type
_entity.pdbx_description
1 polymer ?
#
loop_
_entity_poly.entity_id
_entity_poly.type
_entity_poly.pdbx_seq_one_letter_code
_entity_poly.pdbx_strand_id
1 'polypeptide(L)'
;LNPLNRTACLKMAEVLTAQGKEEEAAACLVNALNRVSCPRLRLALGKAYASLGRYREAIENVHLAISLSPATETGPESDAAQELERIEQLLRGENAEEEEEEEEECEEEEQEECEGEEGED
;
A
#
# COMPACT_ATOMS: atom_id res chain seq x y z
N LEU A 1 21.91 -9.94 -19.26
CA LEU A 1 21.23 -8.65 -18.95
C LEU A 1 22.00 -8.00 -17.81
N ASN A 2 22.37 -6.72 -17.92
CA ASN A 2 23.24 -6.07 -16.94
C ASN A 2 22.43 -5.75 -15.66
N PRO A 3 22.71 -6.40 -14.51
CA PRO A 3 21.90 -6.32 -13.29
C PRO A 3 21.97 -4.96 -12.55
N LEU A 4 22.69 -3.99 -13.14
CA LEU A 4 22.84 -2.62 -12.62
C LEU A 4 21.96 -1.60 -13.35
N ASN A 5 21.15 -2.03 -14.33
CA ASN A 5 20.30 -1.12 -15.06
C ASN A 5 18.95 -0.94 -14.34
N ARG A 6 18.70 0.26 -13.79
CA ARG A 6 17.40 0.67 -13.22
C ARG A 6 16.20 0.27 -14.09
N THR A 7 16.35 0.34 -15.42
CA THR A 7 15.30 -0.02 -16.37
C THR A 7 15.07 -1.54 -16.43
N ALA A 8 16.11 -2.35 -16.22
CA ALA A 8 15.98 -3.80 -16.15
C ALA A 8 15.29 -4.22 -14.85
N CYS A 9 15.65 -3.60 -13.72
CA CYS A 9 14.98 -3.84 -12.43
C CYS A 9 13.50 -3.44 -12.47
N LEU A 10 13.17 -2.29 -13.09
CA LEU A 10 11.77 -1.88 -13.29
C LEU A 10 10.97 -2.91 -14.10
N LYS A 11 11.49 -3.31 -15.26
CA LYS A 11 10.83 -4.33 -16.10
C LYS A 11 10.71 -5.68 -15.40
N MET A 12 11.72 -6.06 -14.62
CA MET A 12 11.68 -7.30 -13.85
C MET A 12 10.60 -7.23 -12.76
N ALA A 13 10.49 -6.11 -12.06
CA ALA A 13 9.43 -5.91 -11.08
C ALA A 13 8.03 -5.93 -11.73
N GLU A 14 7.85 -5.25 -12.86
CA GLU A 14 6.59 -5.30 -13.64
C GLU A 14 6.21 -6.73 -14.02
N VAL A 15 7.18 -7.53 -14.48
CA VAL A 15 6.97 -8.93 -14.84
C VAL A 15 6.66 -9.79 -13.62
N LEU A 16 7.32 -9.55 -12.49
CA LEU A 16 7.08 -10.29 -11.24
C LEU A 16 5.69 -9.96 -10.66
N THR A 17 5.29 -8.69 -10.64
CA THR A 17 3.94 -8.27 -10.26
C THR A 17 2.89 -8.88 -11.20
N ALA A 18 3.13 -8.89 -12.51
CA ALA A 18 2.21 -9.55 -13.46
C ALA A 18 2.10 -11.06 -13.27
N GLN A 19 3.08 -11.68 -12.59
CA GLN A 19 3.07 -13.11 -12.24
C GLN A 19 2.44 -13.40 -10.87
N GLY A 20 1.96 -12.39 -10.14
CA GLY A 20 1.47 -12.56 -8.77
C GLY A 20 2.60 -12.85 -7.78
N LYS A 21 3.80 -12.30 -8.04
CA LYS A 21 5.00 -12.45 -7.21
C LYS A 21 5.45 -11.11 -6.64
N GLU A 22 4.54 -10.47 -5.92
CA GLU A 22 4.69 -9.12 -5.40
C GLU A 22 5.85 -9.03 -4.38
N GLU A 23 6.07 -10.05 -3.55
CA GLU A 23 7.17 -10.09 -2.59
C GLU A 23 8.53 -10.19 -3.29
N GLU A 24 8.65 -11.02 -4.33
CA GLU A 24 9.87 -11.12 -5.13
C GLU A 24 10.15 -9.78 -5.84
N ALA A 25 9.09 -9.12 -6.35
CA ALA A 25 9.19 -7.81 -6.98
C ALA A 25 9.72 -6.76 -5.99
N ALA A 26 9.14 -6.70 -4.79
CA ALA A 26 9.56 -5.78 -3.73
C ALA A 26 11.02 -6.01 -3.32
N ALA A 27 11.42 -7.27 -3.10
CA ALA A 27 12.79 -7.62 -2.74
C ALA A 27 13.79 -7.23 -3.84
N CYS A 28 13.43 -7.41 -5.12
CA CYS A 28 14.25 -6.99 -6.25
C CYS A 28 14.45 -5.47 -6.27
N LEU A 29 13.36 -4.71 -6.05
CA LEU A 29 13.37 -3.25 -6.06
C LEU A 29 14.15 -2.66 -4.87
N VAL A 30 14.00 -3.22 -3.66
CA VAL A 30 14.79 -2.82 -2.48
C VAL A 30 16.28 -3.02 -2.73
N ASN A 31 16.67 -4.17 -3.28
CA ASN A 31 18.05 -4.44 -3.64
C ASN A 31 18.61 -3.46 -4.69
N ALA A 32 17.76 -3.02 -5.63
CA ALA A 32 18.13 -2.01 -6.61
C ALA A 32 18.28 -0.62 -5.97
N LEU A 33 17.38 -0.23 -5.07
CA LEU A 33 17.39 1.06 -4.37
C LEU A 33 18.58 1.22 -3.43
N ASN A 34 19.06 0.12 -2.83
CA ASN A 34 20.29 0.10 -2.03
C ASN A 34 21.54 0.51 -2.84
N ARG A 35 21.49 0.39 -4.17
CA ARG A 35 22.59 0.75 -5.07
C ARG A 35 22.36 2.06 -5.80
N VAL A 36 21.11 2.34 -6.18
CA VAL A 36 20.74 3.51 -7.00
C VAL A 36 19.49 4.15 -6.43
N SER A 37 19.60 5.38 -5.96
CA SER A 37 18.44 6.19 -5.62
C SER A 37 17.73 6.64 -6.90
N CYS A 38 16.51 6.16 -7.13
CA CYS A 38 15.71 6.53 -8.29
C CYS A 38 14.23 6.69 -7.91
N PRO A 39 13.59 7.84 -8.21
CA PRO A 39 12.18 8.06 -7.93
C PRO A 39 11.27 6.99 -8.53
N ARG A 40 11.55 6.55 -9.77
CA ARG A 40 10.77 5.52 -10.46
C ARG A 40 10.85 4.15 -9.77
N LEU A 41 12.01 3.78 -9.21
CA LEU A 41 12.16 2.53 -8.47
C LEU A 41 11.41 2.59 -7.14
N ARG A 42 11.41 3.75 -6.46
CA ARG A 42 10.62 3.95 -5.24
C ARG A 42 9.11 3.90 -5.51
N LEU A 43 8.65 4.50 -6.61
CA LEU A 43 7.25 4.40 -7.03
C LEU A 43 6.86 2.94 -7.31
N ALA A 44 7.68 2.19 -8.06
CA ALA A 44 7.42 0.77 -8.31
C ALA A 44 7.40 -0.06 -7.02
N LEU A 45 8.26 0.27 -6.04
CA LEU A 45 8.26 -0.41 -4.74
C LEU A 45 6.99 -0.09 -3.95
N GLY A 46 6.54 1.17 -3.99
CA GLY A 46 5.27 1.58 -3.41
C GLY A 46 4.09 0.80 -3.97
N LYS A 47 4.00 0.65 -5.30
CA LYS A 47 2.97 -0.18 -5.94
C LYS A 47 3.03 -1.64 -5.50
N ALA A 48 4.22 -2.22 -5.42
CA ALA A 48 4.39 -3.60 -4.96
C ALA A 48 3.93 -3.78 -3.50
N TYR A 49 4.25 -2.84 -2.61
CA TYR A 49 3.74 -2.86 -1.23
C TYR A 49 2.24 -2.67 -1.14
N ALA A 50 1.66 -1.81 -1.97
CA ALA A 50 0.21 -1.64 -2.02
C ALA A 50 -0.49 -2.95 -2.43
N SER A 51 0.02 -3.67 -3.42
CA SER A 51 -0.52 -4.98 -3.81
C SER A 51 -0.37 -6.05 -2.72
N LEU A 52 0.52 -5.86 -1.75
CA LEU A 52 0.71 -6.74 -0.59
C LEU A 52 -0.16 -6.34 0.62
N GLY A 53 -1.04 -5.34 0.49
CA GLY A 53 -1.79 -4.76 1.62
C GLY A 53 -0.93 -3.92 2.59
N ARG A 54 0.35 -3.69 2.26
CA ARG A 54 1.29 -2.93 3.10
C ARG A 54 1.19 -1.43 2.78
N TYR A 55 0.01 -0.85 2.93
CA TYR A 55 -0.27 0.52 2.47
C TYR A 55 0.58 1.58 3.15
N ARG A 56 0.88 1.44 4.45
CA ARG A 56 1.75 2.40 5.17
C ARG A 56 3.13 2.51 4.53
N GLU A 57 3.75 1.37 4.22
CA GLU A 57 5.07 1.34 3.57
C GLU A 57 4.99 1.80 2.11
N ALA A 58 3.87 1.53 1.45
CA ALA A 58 3.63 2.01 0.11
C ALA A 58 3.61 3.56 0.07
N ILE A 59 2.83 4.18 0.95
CA ILE A 59 2.71 5.64 1.12
C ILE A 59 4.08 6.29 1.35
N GLU A 60 4.87 5.76 2.29
CA GLU A 60 6.21 6.29 2.57
C GLU A 60 7.12 6.29 1.33
N ASN A 61 7.14 5.18 0.58
CA ASN A 61 7.98 5.05 -0.60
C ASN A 61 7.53 5.99 -1.73
N VAL A 62 6.22 6.17 -1.91
CA VAL A 62 5.65 7.08 -2.91
C VAL A 62 5.94 8.54 -2.54
N HIS A 63 5.79 8.94 -1.28
CA HIS A 63 6.18 10.28 -0.81
C HIS A 63 7.66 10.59 -1.05
N LEU A 64 8.54 9.62 -0.79
CA LEU A 64 9.96 9.76 -1.08
C LEU A 64 10.22 9.89 -2.59
N ALA A 65 9.45 9.20 -3.44
CA ALA A 65 9.56 9.35 -4.88
C ALA A 65 9.20 10.78 -5.34
N ILE A 66 8.11 11.34 -4.83
CA ILE A 66 7.67 12.72 -5.09
C ILE A 66 8.72 13.72 -4.60
N SER A 67 9.20 13.55 -3.36
CA SER A 67 10.20 14.43 -2.73
C SER A 67 11.53 14.48 -3.49
N LEU A 68 11.92 13.37 -4.13
CA LEU A 68 13.16 13.28 -4.90
C LEU A 68 13.05 13.82 -6.32
N SER A 69 11.84 14.07 -6.82
CA SER A 69 11.60 14.65 -8.14
C SER A 69 10.40 15.58 -8.09
N PRO A 70 10.53 16.75 -7.44
CA PRO A 70 9.46 17.74 -7.39
C PRO A 70 9.10 18.23 -8.80
N ALA A 71 7.79 18.30 -9.05
CA ALA A 71 7.09 18.42 -10.32
C ALA A 71 7.80 19.05 -11.53
N THR A 72 7.73 18.30 -12.64
CA THR A 72 7.27 18.83 -13.92
C THR A 72 5.92 18.17 -14.24
N GLU A 73 5.01 18.89 -14.91
CA GLU A 73 3.60 18.52 -15.20
C GLU A 73 3.41 17.18 -15.95
N THR A 74 4.49 16.56 -16.44
CA THR A 74 4.49 15.29 -17.20
C THR A 74 5.46 14.24 -16.65
N GLY A 75 5.90 14.39 -15.39
CA GLY A 75 6.91 13.55 -14.76
C GLY A 75 6.35 12.34 -13.98
N PRO A 76 7.23 11.43 -13.51
CA PRO A 76 6.87 10.29 -12.66
C PRO A 76 6.30 10.69 -11.29
N GLU A 77 6.32 11.98 -10.96
CA GLU A 77 5.69 12.54 -9.78
C GLU A 77 4.17 12.64 -9.91
N SER A 78 3.64 12.91 -11.11
CA SER A 78 2.19 12.87 -11.37
C SER A 78 1.64 11.45 -11.19
N ASP A 79 2.34 10.45 -11.77
CA ASP A 79 2.03 9.04 -11.56
C ASP A 79 2.13 8.64 -10.08
N ALA A 80 3.12 9.19 -9.36
CA ALA A 80 3.30 8.93 -7.94
C ALA A 80 2.18 9.57 -7.09
N ALA A 81 1.77 10.79 -7.40
CA ALA A 81 0.68 11.47 -6.69
C ALA A 81 -0.66 10.74 -6.86
N GLN A 82 -0.97 10.27 -8.09
CA GLN A 82 -2.18 9.48 -8.34
C GLN A 82 -2.17 8.15 -7.58
N GLU A 83 -1.03 7.47 -7.55
CA GLU A 83 -0.90 6.21 -6.81
C GLU A 83 -0.97 6.43 -5.31
N LEU A 84 -0.42 7.53 -4.79
CA LEU A 84 -0.55 7.89 -3.38
C LEU A 84 -2.02 8.06 -2.99
N GLU A 85 -2.76 8.87 -3.74
CA GLU A 85 -4.19 9.10 -3.51
C GLU A 85 -4.98 7.78 -3.52
N ARG A 86 -4.68 6.90 -4.47
CA ARG A 86 -5.30 5.57 -4.54
C ARG A 86 -5.01 4.72 -3.31
N ILE A 87 -3.75 4.70 -2.83
CA ILE A 87 -3.37 3.89 -1.66
C ILE A 87 -4.03 4.44 -0.39
N GLU A 88 -4.12 5.76 -0.24
CA GLU A 88 -4.80 6.37 0.91
C GLU A 88 -6.29 6.04 0.95
N GLN A 89 -6.96 5.98 -0.20
CA GLN A 89 -8.35 5.54 -0.30
C GLN A 89 -8.51 4.07 0.11
N LEU A 90 -7.60 3.19 -0.33
CA LEU A 90 -7.61 1.78 0.05
C LEU A 90 -7.40 1.61 1.56
N LEU A 91 -6.43 2.32 2.14
CA LEU A 91 -6.18 2.29 3.58
C LEU A 91 -7.36 2.81 4.39
N ARG A 92 -8.05 3.85 3.90
CA ARG A 92 -9.28 4.33 4.55
C ARG A 92 -10.40 3.29 4.49
N GLY A 93 -10.54 2.57 3.38
CA GLY A 93 -11.52 1.50 3.24
C GLY A 93 -11.29 0.36 4.22
N GLU A 94 -10.04 -0.13 4.34
CA GLU A 94 -9.69 -1.17 5.32
C GLU A 94 -9.97 -0.75 6.76
N ASN A 95 -9.63 0.48 7.14
CA ASN A 95 -9.93 0.98 8.48
C ASN A 95 -11.43 1.19 8.72
N ALA A 96 -12.23 1.46 7.68
CA ALA A 96 -13.67 1.67 7.83
C ALA A 96 -14.43 0.35 8.03
N GLU A 97 -13.95 -0.74 7.43
CA GLU A 97 -14.47 -2.09 7.70
C GLU A 97 -14.17 -2.52 9.15
N GLU A 98 -12.99 -2.16 9.69
CA GLU A 98 -12.66 -2.38 11.10
C GLU A 98 -13.56 -1.56 12.06
N GLU A 99 -13.88 -0.30 11.72
CA GLU A 99 -14.76 0.55 12.54
C GLU A 99 -16.24 0.10 12.50
N GLU A 100 -16.74 -0.42 11.37
CA GLU A 100 -18.11 -0.96 11.27
C GLU A 100 -18.26 -2.31 12.02
N GLU A 101 -17.24 -3.17 12.04
CA GLU A 101 -17.26 -4.43 12.81
C GLU A 101 -17.26 -4.19 14.33
N GLU A 102 -16.57 -3.15 14.83
CA GLU A 102 -16.59 -2.79 16.27
C GLU A 102 -17.95 -2.21 16.72
N GLU A 103 -18.69 -1.53 15.83
CA GLU A 103 -20.02 -1.00 16.14
C GLU A 103 -21.10 -2.10 16.19
N GLU A 104 -21.03 -3.12 15.34
CA GLU A 104 -21.98 -4.26 15.39
C GLU A 104 -21.78 -5.13 16.64
N GLU A 105 -20.54 -5.31 17.13
CA GLU A 105 -20.26 -6.08 18.36
C GLU A 105 -20.83 -5.38 19.62
N CYS A 106 -20.88 -4.04 19.64
CA CYS A 106 -21.48 -3.27 20.74
C CYS A 106 -23.01 -3.40 20.81
N GLU A 107 -23.70 -3.57 19.69
CA GLU A 107 -25.17 -3.72 19.66
C GLU A 107 -25.64 -5.11 20.10
N GLU A 108 -24.79 -6.14 20.00
CA GLU A 108 -25.08 -7.49 20.50
C GLU A 108 -24.91 -7.60 22.02
N GLU A 109 -23.91 -6.93 22.61
CA GLU A 109 -23.70 -6.94 24.07
C GLU A 109 -24.81 -6.19 24.85
N GLU A 110 -25.37 -5.10 24.30
CA GLU A 110 -26.50 -4.38 24.93
C GLU A 110 -27.84 -5.16 24.88
N GLN A 111 -27.99 -6.10 23.93
CA GLN A 111 -29.20 -6.92 23.80
C GLN A 111 -29.23 -8.10 24.80
N GLU A 112 -28.08 -8.69 25.15
CA GLU A 112 -28.03 -9.76 26.16
C GLU A 112 -28.28 -9.26 27.60
N GLU A 113 -27.97 -8.00 27.92
CA GLU A 113 -28.24 -7.45 29.27
C GLU A 113 -29.73 -7.13 29.52
N CYS A 114 -30.53 -6.91 28.48
CA CYS A 114 -31.96 -6.60 28.63
C CYS A 114 -32.84 -7.85 28.84
N GLU A 115 -32.42 -9.03 28.37
CA GLU A 115 -33.19 -10.28 28.51
C GLU A 115 -32.95 -11.00 29.86
N GLY A 116 -32.04 -10.49 30.69
CA GLY A 116 -31.67 -11.08 31.99
C GLY A 116 -32.47 -10.60 33.21
N GLU A 117 -33.27 -9.53 33.11
CA GLU A 117 -33.98 -8.94 34.26
C GLU A 117 -35.49 -9.27 34.35
N GLU A 118 -36.05 -10.03 33.41
CA GLU A 118 -37.45 -10.50 33.47
C GLU A 118 -37.55 -11.95 33.98
N GLY A 119 -37.27 -12.19 35.27
CA GLY A 119 -37.60 -13.51 35.81
C GLY A 119 -37.11 -13.88 37.20
N GLU A 120 -37.50 -13.15 38.24
CA GLU A 120 -37.63 -13.75 39.59
C GLU A 120 -38.90 -13.21 40.28
N ASP A 121 -39.99 -13.99 40.18
CA ASP A 121 -41.26 -13.87 40.91
C ASP A 121 -41.13 -14.17 42.43
#